data_AF-A0A7J5VPF4-F1
#
_entry.id   AF-A0A7J5VPF4-F1
#
_cell.length_a   1.000
_cell.length_b   1.000
_cell.length_c   1.000
_cell.angle_alpha   90.00
_cell.angle_beta   90.00
_cell.angle_gamma   90.00
#
_symmetry.space_group_name_H-M   'P 1'
#
loop_
_entity.id
_entity.type
_entity.pdbx_description
1 polymer ?
#
loop_
_entity_poly.entity_id
_entity_poly.type
_entity_poly.pdbx_seq_one_letter_code
_entity_poly.pdbx_strand_id
1 'polypeptide(L)'
;MFINQSAQSYIRPMMSSPVRRQLWQRAIGLLGPKVMMMAEAKILFIFCLTLMLANAWLSSSASRIAVTVLEAEEGRSALVDENITLRAERAHLVSPDYLEKTAAHRFALYVPEKKQVFRF
;
A
#
# COMPACT_ATOMS: atom_id res chain seq x y z
N MET A 1 46.31 -71.11 -34.20
CA MET A 1 44.97 -71.10 -33.56
C MET A 1 44.24 -69.87 -34.08
N PHE A 2 43.39 -70.04 -35.09
CA PHE A 2 42.65 -68.96 -35.74
C PHE A 2 41.35 -68.72 -34.96
N ILE A 3 41.17 -67.51 -34.43
CA ILE A 3 39.96 -67.13 -33.71
C ILE A 3 38.90 -66.80 -34.76
N ASN A 4 37.91 -67.69 -34.91
CA ASN A 4 36.75 -67.49 -35.78
C ASN A 4 35.89 -66.32 -35.27
N GLN A 5 35.83 -65.22 -36.02
CA GLN A 5 34.99 -64.04 -35.74
C GLN A 5 33.53 -64.18 -36.24
N SER A 6 33.06 -65.39 -36.58
CA SER A 6 31.73 -65.61 -37.16
C SER A 6 30.56 -65.59 -36.17
N ALA A 7 30.79 -65.20 -34.91
CA ALA A 7 29.78 -65.22 -33.84
C ALA A 7 29.41 -63.83 -33.27
N GLN A 8 29.75 -62.73 -33.95
CA GLN A 8 29.20 -61.42 -33.58
C GLN A 8 27.86 -61.20 -34.27
N SER A 9 26.78 -61.43 -33.53
CA SER A 9 25.44 -61.02 -33.91
C SER A 9 25.38 -59.49 -33.99
N TYR A 10 25.53 -58.95 -35.20
CA TYR A 10 25.18 -57.58 -35.50
C TYR A 10 23.67 -57.41 -35.30
N ILE A 11 23.26 -57.00 -34.10
CA ILE A 11 21.90 -56.53 -33.84
C ILE A 11 21.76 -55.20 -34.59
N ARG A 12 21.31 -55.25 -35.84
CA ARG A 12 20.78 -54.05 -36.49
C ARG A 12 19.54 -53.65 -35.70
N PRO A 13 19.44 -52.42 -35.15
CA PRO A 13 18.16 -51.94 -34.68
C PRO A 13 17.22 -51.93 -35.88
N MET A 14 16.21 -52.81 -35.89
CA MET A 14 15.07 -52.68 -36.78
C MET A 14 14.47 -51.30 -36.48
N MET A 15 14.80 -50.32 -37.31
CA MET A 15 14.18 -49.00 -37.27
C MET A 15 12.68 -49.22 -37.39
N SER A 16 11.99 -49.00 -36.28
CA SER A 16 10.54 -49.02 -36.19
C SER A 16 9.96 -48.16 -37.32
N SER A 17 9.14 -48.80 -38.16
CA SER A 17 8.26 -48.25 -39.20
C SER A 17 8.44 -46.77 -39.59
N PRO A 18 8.84 -46.45 -40.84
CA PRO A 18 8.96 -45.07 -41.32
C PRO A 18 7.64 -44.27 -41.19
N VAL A 19 6.51 -44.98 -41.15
CA VAL A 19 5.17 -44.40 -40.94
C VAL A 19 5.08 -43.66 -39.61
N ARG A 20 5.70 -44.18 -38.54
CA ARG A 20 5.66 -43.55 -37.21
C ARG A 20 6.48 -42.25 -37.17
N ARG A 21 7.63 -42.23 -37.86
CA ARG A 21 8.46 -41.02 -38.01
C ARG A 21 7.78 -39.95 -38.84
N GLN A 22 7.10 -40.34 -39.92
CA GLN A 22 6.39 -39.42 -40.80
C GLN A 22 5.13 -38.81 -40.14
N LEU A 23 4.42 -39.57 -39.30
CA LEU A 23 3.32 -39.06 -38.49
C LEU A 23 3.80 -38.06 -37.43
N TRP A 24 4.93 -38.33 -36.76
CA TRP A 24 5.55 -37.40 -35.81
C TRP A 24 6.01 -36.11 -36.49
N GLN A 25 6.64 -36.20 -37.66
CA GLN A 25 7.04 -35.02 -38.43
C GLN A 25 5.84 -34.21 -38.96
N ARG A 26 4.74 -34.88 -39.34
CA ARG A 26 3.48 -34.19 -39.68
C ARG A 26 2.82 -33.54 -38.47
N ALA A 27 2.84 -34.18 -37.30
CA ALA A 27 2.30 -33.59 -36.08
C ALA A 27 3.07 -32.32 -35.67
N ILE A 28 4.40 -32.36 -35.73
CA ILE A 28 5.26 -31.18 -35.50
C ILE A 28 5.07 -30.13 -36.61
N GLY A 29 4.89 -30.56 -37.87
CA GLY A 29 4.62 -29.65 -38.99
C GLY A 29 3.22 -29.00 -38.96
N LEU A 30 2.23 -29.63 -38.32
CA LEU A 30 0.88 -29.07 -38.13
C LEU A 30 0.83 -28.04 -37.00
N LEU A 31 1.67 -28.19 -35.97
CA LEU A 31 1.98 -27.14 -34.99
C LEU A 31 2.92 -26.10 -35.63
N GLY A 32 2.45 -25.47 -36.70
CA GLY A 32 3.22 -24.48 -37.43
C GLY A 32 3.62 -23.28 -36.55
N PRO A 33 4.66 -22.52 -36.95
CA PRO A 33 5.19 -21.39 -36.18
C PRO A 33 4.14 -20.32 -35.83
N LYS A 34 3.07 -20.21 -36.64
CA LYS A 34 1.93 -19.33 -36.38
C LYS A 34 1.16 -19.69 -35.11
N VAL A 35 1.00 -20.99 -34.80
CA VAL A 35 0.30 -21.45 -33.59
C VAL A 35 1.13 -21.14 -32.35
N MET A 36 2.45 -21.32 -32.42
CA MET A 36 3.37 -20.96 -31.35
C MET A 36 3.38 -19.45 -31.09
N MET A 37 3.47 -18.63 -32.14
CA MET A 37 3.39 -17.17 -32.01
C MET A 37 2.04 -16.69 -31.44
N MET A 38 0.92 -17.31 -31.83
CA MET A 38 -0.38 -16.99 -31.23
C MET A 38 -0.48 -17.40 -29.76
N ALA A 39 0.14 -18.51 -29.36
CA ALA A 39 0.18 -18.93 -27.97
C ALA A 39 1.02 -17.96 -27.11
N GLU A 40 2.20 -17.58 -27.60
CA GLU A 40 3.06 -16.59 -26.93
C GLU A 40 2.37 -15.23 -26.81
N ALA A 41 1.71 -14.76 -27.87
CA ALA A 41 0.96 -13.50 -27.85
C ALA A 41 -0.19 -13.52 -26.83
N LYS A 42 -0.90 -14.65 -26.71
CA LYS A 42 -1.97 -14.81 -25.69
C LYS A 42 -1.43 -14.76 -24.27
N ILE A 43 -0.29 -15.41 -24.02
CA ILE A 43 0.35 -15.41 -22.69
C ILE A 43 0.81 -13.99 -22.34
N LEU A 44 1.47 -13.30 -23.27
CA LEU A 44 1.87 -11.90 -23.11
C LEU A 44 0.66 -10.98 -22.86
N PHE A 45 -0.43 -11.18 -23.58
CA PHE A 45 -1.65 -10.39 -23.40
C PHE A 45 -2.27 -10.60 -22.01
N ILE A 46 -2.38 -11.85 -21.56
CA ILE A 46 -2.86 -12.17 -20.21
C ILE A 46 -1.95 -11.54 -19.16
N PHE A 47 -0.63 -11.63 -19.34
CA PHE A 47 0.33 -11.04 -18.44
C PHE A 47 0.18 -9.51 -18.37
N CYS A 48 0.09 -8.82 -19.50
CA CYS A 48 -0.19 -7.38 -19.54
C CYS A 48 -1.51 -7.02 -18.84
N LEU A 49 -2.58 -7.78 -19.06
CA LEU A 49 -3.86 -7.57 -18.38
C LEU A 49 -3.73 -7.72 -16.85
N THR A 50 -3.01 -8.73 -16.38
CA THR A 50 -2.78 -8.92 -14.94
C THR A 50 -1.97 -7.78 -14.33
N LEU A 51 -0.96 -7.27 -15.04
CA LEU A 51 -0.19 -6.11 -14.60
C LEU A 51 -1.04 -4.85 -14.55
N MET A 52 -1.90 -4.62 -15.55
CA MET A 52 -2.83 -3.49 -15.55
C MET A 52 -3.81 -3.57 -14.39
N LEU A 53 -4.39 -4.74 -14.13
CA LEU A 53 -5.29 -4.97 -12.99
C LEU A 53 -4.57 -4.74 -11.66
N ALA A 54 -3.36 -5.26 -11.50
CA ALA A 54 -2.55 -5.06 -10.30
C ALA A 54 -2.23 -3.57 -10.08
N ASN A 55 -1.84 -2.84 -11.14
CA ASN A 55 -1.58 -1.40 -11.07
C ASN A 55 -2.85 -0.60 -10.73
N ALA A 56 -3.98 -0.92 -11.35
CA ALA A 56 -5.25 -0.28 -11.06
C ALA A 56 -5.67 -0.52 -9.60
N TRP A 57 -5.47 -1.74 -9.09
CA TRP A 57 -5.73 -2.06 -7.69
C TRP A 57 -4.80 -1.29 -6.76
N LEU A 58 -3.50 -1.28 -7.03
CA LEU A 58 -2.52 -0.54 -6.23
C LEU A 58 -2.85 0.96 -6.18
N SER A 59 -3.20 1.54 -7.33
CA SER A 59 -3.59 2.95 -7.45
C SER A 59 -4.88 3.26 -6.68
N SER A 60 -5.86 2.36 -6.72
CA SER A 60 -7.12 2.51 -5.97
C SER A 60 -6.90 2.38 -4.46
N SER A 61 -6.02 1.49 -4.04
CA SER A 61 -5.64 1.36 -2.63
C SER A 61 -4.86 2.60 -2.16
N ALA A 62 -3.93 3.11 -2.97
CA ALA A 62 -3.17 4.30 -2.66
C ALA A 62 -4.06 5.55 -2.55
N SER A 63 -5.05 5.71 -3.43
CA SER A 63 -5.98 6.85 -3.35
C SER A 63 -6.87 6.77 -2.11
N ARG A 64 -7.34 5.59 -1.73
CA ARG A 64 -8.10 5.39 -0.48
C ARG A 64 -7.27 5.75 0.75
N ILE A 65 -6.01 5.32 0.80
CA ILE A 65 -5.09 5.68 1.89
C ILE A 65 -4.87 7.19 1.93
N ALA A 66 -4.64 7.83 0.77
CA ALA A 66 -4.46 9.27 0.71
C ALA A 66 -5.67 10.04 1.26
N VAL A 67 -6.90 9.61 0.95
CA VAL A 67 -8.12 10.21 1.49
C VAL A 67 -8.19 10.06 3.01
N THR A 68 -7.92 8.85 3.54
CA THR A 68 -7.95 8.63 5.01
C THR A 68 -6.87 9.42 5.76
N VAL A 69 -5.71 9.64 5.13
CA VAL A 69 -4.64 10.46 5.72
C VAL A 69 -5.04 11.93 5.74
N LEU A 70 -5.67 12.42 4.67
CA LEU A 70 -6.18 13.79 4.59
C LEU A 70 -7.24 14.07 5.67
N GLU A 71 -8.20 13.15 5.86
CA GLU A 71 -9.21 13.27 6.91
C GLU A 71 -8.57 13.28 8.32
N ALA A 72 -7.55 12.44 8.54
CA ALA A 72 -6.82 12.43 9.80
C ALA A 72 -6.01 13.73 10.02
N GLU A 73 -5.48 14.32 8.96
CA GLU A 73 -4.70 15.56 9.01
C GLU A 73 -5.59 16.80 9.24
N GLU A 74 -6.80 16.81 8.69
CA GLU A 74 -7.84 17.80 9.01
C GLU A 74 -8.23 17.72 10.48
N GLY A 75 -8.50 16.51 10.99
CA GLY A 75 -8.80 16.30 12.42
C GLY A 75 -7.65 16.72 13.33
N ARG A 76 -6.41 16.44 12.93
CA ARG A 76 -5.22 16.88 13.68
C ARG A 76 -5.11 18.40 13.71
N SER A 77 -5.37 19.07 12.59
CA SER A 77 -5.28 20.53 12.49
C SER A 77 -6.32 21.20 13.39
N ALA A 78 -7.56 20.71 13.39
CA ALA A 78 -8.61 21.19 14.29
C ALA A 78 -8.23 21.06 15.77
N LEU A 79 -7.66 19.92 16.17
CA LEU A 79 -7.19 19.70 17.54
C LEU A 79 -6.01 20.62 17.93
N VAL A 80 -5.13 20.94 16.97
CA VAL A 80 -4.03 21.88 17.21
C VAL A 80 -4.56 23.29 17.45
N ASP A 81 -5.50 23.74 16.62
CA ASP A 81 -6.13 25.05 16.78
C ASP A 81 -6.87 25.16 18.12
N GLU A 82 -7.62 24.12 18.51
CA GLU A 82 -8.26 24.05 19.82
C GLU A 82 -7.24 24.06 20.97
N ASN A 83 -6.09 23.40 20.83
CA ASN A 83 -5.06 23.45 21.86
C ASN A 83 -4.46 24.86 22.01
N ILE A 84 -4.31 25.59 20.90
CA ILE A 84 -3.79 26.97 20.91
C ILE A 84 -4.79 27.90 21.60
N THR A 85 -6.09 27.80 21.26
CA THR A 85 -7.12 28.63 21.88
C THR A 85 -7.23 28.34 23.37
N LEU A 86 -7.26 27.07 23.78
CA LEU A 86 -7.30 26.68 25.19
C LEU A 86 -6.05 27.13 25.96
N ARG A 87 -4.86 27.10 25.34
CA ARG A 87 -3.64 27.64 25.96
C ARG A 87 -3.71 29.15 26.12
N ALA A 88 -4.22 29.87 25.13
CA ALA A 88 -4.40 31.32 25.19
C ALA A 88 -5.42 31.70 26.28
N GLU A 89 -6.55 30.98 26.35
CA GLU A 89 -7.57 31.19 27.38
C GLU A 89 -7.03 30.88 28.77
N ARG A 90 -6.31 29.76 28.93
CA ARG A 90 -5.63 29.44 30.18
C ARG A 90 -4.63 30.51 30.58
N ALA A 91 -3.82 31.02 29.65
CA ALA A 91 -2.87 32.10 29.93
C ALA A 91 -3.59 33.38 30.36
N HIS A 92 -4.72 33.70 29.75
CA HIS A 92 -5.55 34.84 30.13
C HIS A 92 -6.16 34.68 31.53
N LEU A 93 -6.72 33.50 31.85
CA LEU A 93 -7.30 33.21 33.16
C LEU A 93 -6.27 33.18 34.29
N VAL A 94 -5.03 32.76 34.00
CA VAL A 94 -3.92 32.70 34.96
C VAL A 94 -3.15 34.03 35.02
N SER A 95 -3.50 35.02 34.18
CA SER A 95 -2.85 36.32 34.23
C SER A 95 -3.07 36.99 35.59
N PRO A 96 -2.04 37.64 36.15
CA PRO A 96 -2.12 38.24 37.48
C PRO A 96 -3.24 39.30 37.56
N ASP A 97 -3.43 40.11 36.51
CA ASP A 97 -4.51 41.10 36.44
C ASP A 97 -5.90 40.47 36.51
N TYR A 98 -6.12 39.34 35.82
CA TYR A 98 -7.40 38.64 35.83
C TYR A 98 -7.65 37.95 37.17
N LEU A 99 -6.61 37.35 37.76
CA LEU A 99 -6.66 36.78 39.10
C LEU A 99 -6.94 37.85 40.15
N GLU A 100 -6.29 39.00 40.08
CA GLU A 100 -6.49 40.12 41.02
C GLU A 100 -7.89 40.71 40.88
N LYS A 101 -8.40 40.92 39.66
CA LYS A 101 -9.80 41.35 39.45
C LYS A 101 -10.81 40.33 39.95
N THR A 102 -10.58 39.04 39.71
CA THR A 102 -11.48 37.96 40.14
C THR A 102 -11.45 37.78 41.66
N ALA A 103 -10.26 37.86 42.26
CA ALA A 103 -10.07 37.85 43.71
C ALA A 103 -10.72 39.09 44.32
N ALA A 104 -10.49 40.29 43.79
CA ALA A 104 -11.16 41.50 44.23
C ALA A 104 -12.67 41.36 44.15
N HIS A 105 -13.23 40.80 43.07
CA HIS A 105 -14.67 40.60 42.94
C HIS A 105 -15.22 39.55 43.92
N ARG A 106 -14.51 38.43 44.16
CA ARG A 106 -14.93 37.38 45.10
C ARG A 106 -14.70 37.75 46.57
N PHE A 107 -13.66 38.52 46.87
CA PHE A 107 -13.32 39.03 48.19
C PHE A 107 -13.88 40.44 48.45
N ALA A 108 -14.66 41.03 47.51
CA ALA A 108 -15.43 42.27 47.68
C ALA A 108 -16.57 42.15 48.72
N LEU A 109 -16.43 41.26 49.70
CA LEU A 109 -17.08 41.34 51.00
C LEU A 109 -16.46 42.44 51.89
N TYR A 110 -15.42 43.16 51.45
CA TYR A 110 -14.94 44.34 52.16
C TYR A 110 -14.47 45.44 51.19
N VAL A 111 -15.40 46.27 50.75
CA VAL A 111 -15.08 47.61 50.23
C VAL A 111 -15.15 48.56 51.44
N PRO A 112 -14.01 49.00 52.01
CA PRO A 112 -14.07 50.09 52.97
C PRO A 112 -14.53 51.34 52.22
N GLU A 113 -15.72 51.82 52.56
CA GLU A 113 -16.20 53.13 52.08
C GLU A 113 -15.17 54.21 52.44
N LYS A 114 -15.08 55.24 51.60
CA LYS A 114 -14.17 56.41 51.71
C LYS A 114 -14.26 57.19 53.03
N LYS A 115 -15.05 56.74 54.01
CA LYS A 115 -15.25 57.35 55.34
C LYS A 115 -14.84 56.43 56.51
N GLN A 116 -14.27 55.25 56.28
CA GLN A 116 -13.79 54.43 57.39
C GLN A 116 -12.44 54.96 57.92
N VAL A 117 -12.52 55.75 58.98
CA VAL A 117 -11.37 56.17 59.78
C VAL A 117 -11.01 55.03 60.73
N PHE A 118 -9.86 54.39 60.51
CA PHE A 118 -9.28 53.50 61.50
C PHE A 118 -8.75 54.35 62.67
N ARG A 119 -9.38 54.24 63.84
CA ARG A 119 -8.79 54.62 65.11
C ARG A 119 -8.04 53.41 65.66
N PHE A 120 -6.74 53.56 65.84
CA PHE A 120 -5.95 52.75 66.77
C PHE A 120 -6.03 53.39 68.16
#